data_AF-A0A542KGH1-F1
#
_entry.id   AF-A0A542KGH1-F1
#
_cell.length_a   1.000
_cell.length_b   1.000
_cell.length_c   1.000
_cell.angle_alpha   90.00
_cell.angle_beta   90.00
_cell.angle_gamma   90.00
#
_symmetry.space_group_name_H-M   'P 1'
#
loop_
_entity.id
_entity.type
_entity.pdbx_description
1 polymer ?
#
loop_
_entity_poly.entity_id
_entity_poly.type
_entity_poly.pdbx_seq_one_letter_code
_entity_poly.pdbx_strand_id
1 'polypeptide(L)'
;MSDGRSLMPFRPERVLEDAAVERGLRPTRLHALLLPVWRVEIRATVTEGEDFHLIDRFLERGLAHGGLETVAELAEFFALDEPLVVQAVRFLSRTGHIEERAGRLALTPLGLRSVQDDRRYTITREDRRKLCFEALACTPLARSHYDERTVTMLSGDALQKALDSRRYPRFTCVHPTAGFDDRALTQLTRGTDGKERDRLNLPAALDDVQSLGAEELVFLPVHVVRGVRANGRPGLLVYGQTGVEPDPDLTAVCERAEHVFAVIENEEREAERREAGRRAAEDWLEKQGLGAHRPSRGPDGTYSVELPASAFGDDGVRLTKVGSYTVYGSSFFHVWCPSENLRKRALLERLDLRLAAARRIDRAAAETVVARLARQLHLEVPDLWQLRKGAEKTGREALAAQLERLTRPEP
;
A
#
# COMPACT_ATOMS: atom_id res chain seq x y z
N MET A 1 17.57 -0.86 18.49
CA MET A 1 17.04 0.52 18.56
C MET A 1 15.66 0.53 17.90
N SER A 2 14.59 0.50 18.69
CA SER A 2 13.28 0.91 18.20
C SER A 2 13.17 2.37 18.62
N ASP A 3 13.60 3.29 17.75
CA ASP A 3 13.13 4.68 17.85
C ASP A 3 11.61 4.61 17.93
N GLY A 4 10.96 5.41 18.78
CA GLY A 4 9.51 5.40 19.05
C GLY A 4 8.59 5.73 17.86
N ARG A 5 8.95 5.26 16.67
CA ARG A 5 8.28 5.31 15.39
C ARG A 5 7.05 4.41 15.46
N SER A 6 5.91 4.98 15.08
CA SER A 6 4.63 4.27 14.98
C SER A 6 4.76 3.11 13.99
N LEU A 7 4.23 1.93 14.33
CA LEU A 7 4.20 0.76 13.44
C LEU A 7 3.43 1.02 12.15
N MET A 8 2.46 1.94 12.21
CA MET A 8 1.70 2.40 11.05
C MET A 8 2.11 3.84 10.70
N PRO A 9 2.35 4.15 9.42
CA PRO A 9 2.84 5.47 9.00
C PRO A 9 1.78 6.57 9.06
N PHE A 10 0.52 6.21 9.32
CA PHE A 10 -0.61 7.13 9.41
C PHE A 10 -1.43 6.87 10.67
N ARG A 11 -2.22 7.89 11.05
CA ARG A 11 -3.13 7.80 12.20
C ARG A 11 -4.38 6.98 11.86
N PRO A 12 -4.98 6.26 12.83
CA PRO A 12 -6.16 5.44 12.56
C PRO A 12 -7.40 6.24 12.14
N GLU A 13 -7.52 7.51 12.54
CA GLU A 13 -8.57 8.40 12.03
C GLU A 13 -8.54 8.52 10.50
N ARG A 14 -7.34 8.47 9.91
CA ARG A 14 -7.16 8.63 8.46
C ARG A 14 -7.76 7.47 7.68
N VAL A 15 -7.65 6.24 8.18
CA VAL A 15 -8.22 5.07 7.51
C VAL A 15 -9.74 5.02 7.65
N LEU A 16 -10.27 5.47 8.79
CA LEU A 16 -11.72 5.61 8.99
C LEU A 16 -12.31 6.65 8.02
N GLU A 17 -11.63 7.79 7.86
CA GLU A 17 -11.99 8.83 6.91
C GLU A 17 -11.97 8.35 5.45
N ASP A 18 -10.92 7.62 5.03
CA ASP A 18 -10.82 7.08 3.67
C ASP A 18 -11.92 6.06 3.40
N ALA A 19 -12.12 5.12 4.34
CA ALA A 19 -13.17 4.13 4.27
C ALA A 19 -14.56 4.76 4.12
N ALA A 20 -14.89 5.74 4.97
CA ALA A 20 -16.19 6.40 4.97
C ALA A 20 -16.45 7.22 3.70
N VAL A 21 -15.48 8.04 3.28
CA VAL A 21 -15.71 9.08 2.27
C VAL A 21 -15.27 8.70 0.88
N GLU A 22 -14.12 8.05 0.74
CA GLU A 22 -13.55 7.72 -0.57
C GLU A 22 -13.97 6.33 -1.03
N ARG A 23 -14.15 5.39 -0.09
CA ARG A 23 -14.51 3.99 -0.40
C ARG A 23 -15.99 3.66 -0.16
N GLY A 24 -16.76 4.61 0.36
CA GLY A 24 -18.21 4.45 0.61
C GLY A 24 -18.56 3.34 1.60
N LEU A 25 -17.61 2.96 2.47
CA LEU A 25 -17.79 1.98 3.53
C LEU A 25 -18.08 2.70 4.83
N ARG A 26 -19.29 2.55 5.38
CA ARG A 26 -19.66 3.14 6.68
C ARG A 26 -18.98 2.35 7.80
N PRO A 27 -17.92 2.88 8.43
CA PRO A 27 -17.10 2.10 9.35
C PRO A 27 -17.89 1.77 10.60
N THR A 28 -17.89 0.50 11.02
CA THR A 28 -18.47 0.04 12.29
C THR A 28 -17.39 -0.43 13.25
N ARG A 29 -16.25 -0.92 12.73
CA ARG A 29 -15.11 -1.41 13.51
C ARG A 29 -13.77 -1.04 12.88
N LEU A 30 -12.78 -0.87 13.74
CA LEU A 30 -11.40 -0.65 13.38
C LEU A 30 -10.54 -1.57 14.27
N HIS A 31 -9.87 -2.51 13.64
CA HIS A 31 -8.90 -3.38 14.30
C HIS A 31 -7.49 -2.97 13.91
N ALA A 32 -6.57 -3.03 14.85
CA ALA A 32 -5.15 -3.03 14.57
C ALA A 32 -4.66 -4.46 14.73
N LEU A 33 -4.23 -5.08 13.64
CA LEU A 33 -3.91 -6.50 13.60
C LEU A 33 -2.47 -6.73 13.18
N LEU A 34 -1.92 -7.83 13.66
CA LEU A 34 -0.67 -8.40 13.20
C LEU A 34 -1.04 -9.60 12.32
N LEU A 35 -1.07 -9.37 11.02
CA LEU A 35 -1.37 -10.42 10.05
C LEU A 35 -0.18 -11.36 9.92
N PRO A 36 -0.39 -12.68 10.01
CA PRO A 36 0.68 -13.66 9.92
C PRO A 36 1.17 -13.76 8.47
N VAL A 37 2.48 -13.83 8.29
CA VAL A 37 3.16 -13.92 7.00
C VAL A 37 4.23 -15.01 7.08
N TRP A 38 4.21 -15.94 6.14
CA TRP A 38 5.30 -16.90 5.93
C TRP A 38 6.40 -16.25 5.11
N ARG A 39 7.60 -16.18 5.68
CA ARG A 39 8.83 -15.82 4.98
C ARG A 39 9.58 -17.10 4.62
N VAL A 40 9.63 -17.40 3.33
CA VAL A 40 10.16 -18.65 2.80
C VAL A 40 11.44 -18.36 2.02
N GLU A 41 12.55 -18.97 2.42
CA GLU A 41 13.79 -18.95 1.65
C GLU A 41 13.74 -20.07 0.60
N ILE A 42 13.89 -19.69 -0.66
CA ILE A 42 13.87 -20.63 -1.78
C ILE A 42 15.22 -20.66 -2.49
N ARG A 43 15.45 -21.77 -3.19
CA ARG A 43 16.47 -21.97 -4.21
C ARG A 43 15.80 -22.22 -5.54
N ALA A 44 16.25 -21.56 -6.60
CA ALA A 44 15.67 -21.75 -7.92
C ALA A 44 16.68 -21.49 -9.04
N THR A 45 16.35 -21.96 -10.24
CA THR A 45 16.93 -21.42 -11.47
C THR A 45 16.07 -20.22 -11.88
N VAL A 46 16.69 -19.05 -11.97
CA VAL A 46 16.01 -17.79 -12.27
C VAL A 46 16.39 -17.34 -13.67
N THR A 47 15.40 -16.87 -14.43
CA THR A 47 15.63 -16.10 -15.66
C THR A 47 15.24 -14.65 -15.43
N GLU A 48 16.21 -13.74 -15.50
CA GLU A 48 16.00 -12.29 -15.38
C GLU A 48 15.98 -11.66 -16.77
N GLY A 49 15.04 -10.75 -17.01
CA GLY A 49 14.92 -10.00 -18.26
C GLY A 49 15.44 -8.58 -18.08
N GLU A 50 16.40 -8.17 -18.90
CA GLU A 50 16.99 -6.84 -18.90
C GLU A 50 16.87 -6.19 -20.28
N ASP A 51 17.01 -4.86 -20.32
CA ASP A 51 17.14 -4.16 -21.58
C ASP A 51 18.48 -4.51 -22.25
N PHE A 52 18.44 -4.68 -23.57
CA PHE A 52 19.64 -4.97 -24.31
C PHE A 52 20.66 -3.83 -24.28
N HIS A 53 21.95 -4.19 -24.24
CA HIS A 53 22.97 -3.30 -24.81
C HIS A 53 22.86 -3.31 -26.34
N LEU A 54 23.09 -2.13 -26.94
CA LEU A 54 22.84 -1.90 -28.36
C LEU A 54 23.53 -2.93 -29.28
N ILE A 55 24.79 -3.25 -29.00
CA ILE A 55 25.59 -4.19 -29.79
C ILE A 55 25.03 -5.62 -29.68
N ASP A 56 24.80 -6.10 -28.45
CA ASP A 56 24.24 -7.43 -28.19
C ASP A 56 22.94 -7.66 -28.98
N ARG A 57 22.03 -6.68 -28.93
CA ARG A 57 20.75 -6.72 -29.66
C ARG A 57 20.92 -6.93 -31.16
N PHE A 58 21.84 -6.19 -31.78
CA PHE A 58 22.05 -6.25 -33.21
C PHE A 58 22.74 -7.54 -33.64
N LEU A 59 23.72 -8.02 -32.86
CA LEU A 59 24.40 -9.27 -33.17
C LEU A 59 23.44 -10.46 -33.11
N GLU A 60 22.58 -10.55 -32.09
CA GLU A 60 21.58 -11.62 -32.01
C GLU A 60 20.52 -11.52 -33.12
N ARG A 61 20.09 -10.31 -33.48
CA ARG A 61 19.17 -10.12 -34.62
C ARG A 61 19.84 -10.47 -35.96
N GLY A 62 21.14 -10.21 -36.09
CA GLY A 62 21.94 -10.61 -37.25
C GLY A 62 21.96 -12.13 -37.42
N LEU A 63 22.09 -12.88 -36.32
CA LEU A 63 21.97 -14.34 -36.31
C LEU A 63 20.53 -14.79 -36.61
N ALA A 64 19.52 -14.22 -35.94
CA ALA A 64 18.12 -14.65 -36.06
C ALA A 64 17.48 -14.37 -37.43
N HIS A 65 17.77 -13.20 -38.00
CA HIS A 65 17.09 -12.69 -39.18
C HIS A 65 18.01 -12.49 -40.39
N GLY A 66 19.29 -12.24 -40.14
CA GLY A 66 20.29 -11.99 -41.20
C GLY A 66 21.01 -13.25 -41.67
N GLY A 67 20.94 -14.36 -40.92
CA GLY A 67 21.69 -15.58 -41.24
C GLY A 67 23.20 -15.38 -41.20
N LEU A 68 23.68 -14.42 -40.39
CA LEU A 68 25.10 -14.13 -40.21
C LEU A 68 25.66 -15.12 -39.19
N GLU A 69 26.32 -16.18 -39.65
CA GLU A 69 26.69 -17.33 -38.83
C GLU A 69 28.16 -17.28 -38.34
N THR A 70 28.92 -16.24 -38.68
CA THR A 70 30.32 -16.11 -38.25
C THR A 70 30.63 -14.73 -37.70
N VAL A 71 31.70 -14.64 -36.90
CA VAL A 71 32.22 -13.36 -36.38
C VAL A 71 32.57 -12.41 -37.52
N ALA A 72 33.21 -12.91 -38.58
CA ALA A 72 33.59 -12.12 -39.74
C ALA A 72 32.37 -11.53 -40.46
N GLU A 73 31.33 -12.33 -40.71
CA GLU A 73 30.08 -11.87 -41.32
C GLU A 73 29.37 -10.82 -40.47
N LEU A 74 29.34 -11.00 -39.14
CA LEU A 74 28.77 -10.02 -38.22
C LEU A 74 29.56 -8.70 -38.20
N ALA A 75 30.90 -8.78 -38.16
CA ALA A 75 31.77 -7.60 -38.17
C ALA A 75 31.64 -6.82 -39.49
N GLU A 76 31.63 -7.53 -40.63
CA GLU A 76 31.46 -6.94 -41.95
C GLU A 76 30.08 -6.28 -42.12
N PHE A 77 29.01 -7.00 -41.78
CA PHE A 77 27.64 -6.50 -41.97
C PHE A 77 27.33 -5.26 -41.13
N PHE A 78 27.79 -5.24 -39.86
CA PHE A 78 27.55 -4.11 -38.96
C PHE A 78 28.65 -3.03 -39.01
N ALA A 79 29.66 -3.18 -39.86
CA ALA A 79 30.83 -2.31 -39.94
C ALA A 79 31.49 -2.07 -38.56
N LEU A 80 31.68 -3.15 -37.80
CA LEU A 80 32.29 -3.15 -36.46
C LEU A 80 33.70 -3.76 -36.51
N ASP A 81 34.56 -3.34 -35.58
CA ASP A 81 35.87 -3.96 -35.40
C ASP A 81 35.71 -5.42 -34.95
N GLU A 82 36.39 -6.35 -35.63
CA GLU A 82 36.31 -7.78 -35.33
C GLU A 82 36.61 -8.12 -33.86
N PRO A 83 37.62 -7.53 -33.18
CA PRO A 83 37.85 -7.77 -31.75
C PRO A 83 36.66 -7.40 -30.85
N LEU A 84 35.89 -6.37 -31.21
CA LEU A 84 34.68 -5.97 -30.47
C LEU A 84 33.58 -7.03 -30.63
N VAL A 85 33.38 -7.53 -31.85
CA VAL A 85 32.41 -8.60 -32.12
C VAL A 85 32.82 -9.89 -31.41
N VAL A 86 34.11 -10.25 -31.42
CA VAL A 86 34.63 -11.40 -30.65
C VAL A 86 34.32 -11.25 -29.16
N GLN A 87 34.51 -10.06 -28.58
CA GLN A 87 34.23 -9.81 -27.17
C GLN A 87 32.73 -9.94 -26.86
N ALA A 88 31.87 -9.39 -27.71
CA ALA A 88 30.42 -9.46 -27.55
C ALA A 88 29.90 -10.90 -27.72
N VAL A 89 30.36 -11.63 -28.74
CA VAL A 89 30.04 -13.05 -28.95
C VAL A 89 30.49 -13.88 -27.74
N ARG A 90 31.71 -13.67 -27.22
CA ARG A 90 32.19 -14.35 -26.01
C ARG A 90 31.32 -14.02 -24.79
N PHE A 91 30.79 -12.81 -24.68
CA PHE A 91 29.84 -12.46 -23.64
C PHE A 91 28.51 -13.21 -23.82
N LEU A 92 27.90 -13.14 -25.01
CA LEU A 92 26.65 -13.82 -25.34
C LEU A 92 26.72 -15.35 -25.22
N SER A 93 27.88 -15.94 -25.53
CA SER A 93 28.09 -17.38 -25.32
C SER A 93 28.20 -17.73 -23.84
N ARG A 94 28.83 -16.89 -23.02
CA ARG A 94 28.89 -17.09 -21.56
C ARG A 94 27.53 -16.95 -20.89
N THR A 95 26.66 -16.07 -21.38
CA THR A 95 25.28 -15.92 -20.90
C THR A 95 24.33 -16.97 -21.50
N GLY A 96 24.81 -17.81 -22.41
CA GLY A 96 24.06 -18.92 -22.99
C GLY A 96 23.11 -18.51 -24.12
N HIS A 97 23.29 -17.34 -24.72
CA HIS A 97 22.50 -16.85 -25.86
C HIS A 97 22.98 -17.41 -27.20
N ILE A 98 24.30 -17.58 -27.35
CA ILE A 98 24.93 -18.08 -28.58
C ILE A 98 25.73 -19.34 -28.26
N GLU A 99 25.60 -20.36 -29.09
CA GLU A 99 26.51 -21.50 -29.11
C GLU A 99 27.30 -21.53 -30.42
N GLU A 100 28.54 -22.01 -30.34
CA GLU A 100 29.38 -22.25 -31.51
C GLU A 100 29.44 -23.75 -31.80
N ARG A 101 29.10 -24.15 -33.04
CA ARG A 101 29.16 -25.53 -33.51
C ARG A 101 29.84 -25.56 -34.86
N ALA A 102 30.95 -26.30 -34.96
CA ALA A 102 31.73 -26.45 -36.19
C ALA A 102 32.15 -25.09 -36.84
N GLY A 103 32.50 -24.10 -36.01
CA GLY A 103 32.91 -22.77 -36.47
C GLY A 103 31.76 -21.85 -36.90
N ARG A 104 30.51 -22.26 -36.68
CA ARG A 104 29.31 -21.46 -36.93
C ARG A 104 28.61 -21.10 -35.63
N LEU A 105 28.20 -19.84 -35.52
CA LEU A 105 27.44 -19.28 -34.42
C LEU A 105 25.94 -19.54 -34.65
N ALA A 106 25.26 -20.00 -33.62
CA ALA A 106 23.81 -20.19 -33.63
C ALA A 106 23.20 -19.68 -32.33
N LEU A 107 21.98 -19.15 -32.41
CA LEU A 107 21.21 -18.80 -31.22
C LEU A 107 20.74 -20.06 -30.51
N THR A 108 20.88 -20.07 -29.19
CA THR A 108 20.22 -21.05 -28.33
C THR A 108 18.72 -20.72 -28.23
N PRO A 109 17.89 -21.61 -27.64
CA PRO A 109 16.49 -21.28 -27.35
C PRO A 109 16.33 -20.00 -26.50
N LEU A 110 17.29 -19.71 -25.60
CA LEU A 110 17.30 -18.50 -24.78
C LEU A 110 17.58 -17.25 -25.61
N GLY A 111 18.59 -17.30 -26.50
CA GLY A 111 18.91 -16.21 -27.40
C GLY A 111 17.77 -15.92 -28.39
N LEU A 112 17.15 -16.98 -28.94
CA LEU A 112 15.99 -16.83 -29.83
C LEU A 112 14.80 -16.16 -29.13
N ARG A 113 14.46 -16.59 -27.91
CA ARG A 113 13.41 -15.96 -27.11
C ARG A 113 13.76 -14.51 -26.78
N SER A 114 15.02 -14.22 -26.46
CA SER A 114 15.49 -12.86 -26.17
C SER A 114 15.29 -11.91 -27.34
N VAL A 115 15.56 -12.37 -28.57
CA VAL A 115 15.30 -11.60 -29.80
C VAL A 115 13.81 -11.39 -30.03
N GLN A 116 12.98 -12.41 -29.81
CA GLN A 116 11.52 -12.33 -30.00
C GLN A 116 10.87 -11.36 -29.02
N ASP A 117 11.29 -11.40 -27.76
CA ASP A 117 10.74 -10.57 -26.68
C ASP A 117 11.40 -9.17 -26.62
N ASP A 118 12.40 -8.92 -27.47
CA ASP A 118 13.25 -7.71 -27.47
C ASP A 118 13.85 -7.40 -26.09
N ARG A 119 14.20 -8.46 -25.34
CA ARG A 119 14.75 -8.39 -23.97
C ARG A 119 15.87 -9.40 -23.81
N ARG A 120 16.94 -9.03 -23.12
CA ARG A 120 18.05 -9.94 -22.82
C ARG A 120 17.72 -10.80 -21.61
N TYR A 121 17.72 -12.12 -21.77
CA TYR A 121 17.47 -13.04 -20.66
C TYR A 121 18.73 -13.66 -20.07
N THR A 122 19.00 -13.41 -18.79
CA THR A 122 20.12 -14.05 -18.08
C THR A 122 19.62 -15.16 -17.18
N ILE A 123 20.25 -16.35 -17.23
CA ILE A 123 19.92 -17.47 -16.36
C ILE A 123 20.92 -17.56 -15.20
N THR A 124 20.41 -17.49 -13.97
CA THR A 124 21.17 -17.72 -12.73
C THR A 124 20.68 -19.01 -12.09
N ARG A 125 21.56 -20.01 -11.97
CA ARG A 125 21.25 -21.28 -11.31
C ARG A 125 21.49 -21.17 -9.80
N GLU A 126 20.71 -21.93 -9.04
CA GLU A 126 20.82 -22.01 -7.57
C GLU A 126 20.66 -20.63 -6.88
N ASP A 127 19.91 -19.71 -7.49
CA ASP A 127 19.61 -18.41 -6.92
C ASP A 127 18.82 -18.57 -5.63
N ARG A 128 19.26 -17.86 -4.58
CA ARG A 128 18.62 -17.89 -3.26
C ARG A 128 17.88 -16.59 -3.02
N ARG A 129 16.60 -16.68 -2.73
CA ARG A 129 15.76 -15.51 -2.43
C ARG A 129 14.68 -15.80 -1.41
N LYS A 130 14.19 -14.72 -0.79
CA LYS A 130 13.07 -14.77 0.15
C LYS A 130 11.79 -14.40 -0.57
N LEU A 131 10.75 -15.20 -0.38
CA LEU A 131 9.39 -14.90 -0.81
C LEU A 131 8.49 -14.81 0.43
N CYS A 132 7.58 -13.85 0.41
CA CYS A 132 6.64 -13.60 1.49
C CYS A 132 5.23 -13.96 1.04
N PHE A 133 4.52 -14.72 1.89
CA PHE A 133 3.14 -15.14 1.66
C PHE A 133 2.31 -14.77 2.88
N GLU A 134 1.12 -14.20 2.71
CA GLU A 134 0.18 -14.13 3.83
C GLU A 134 -0.19 -15.54 4.29
N ALA A 135 -0.30 -15.76 5.59
CA ALA A 135 -0.39 -17.10 6.16
C ALA A 135 -1.82 -17.63 6.34
N LEU A 136 -2.85 -16.87 5.95
CA LEU A 136 -4.25 -17.30 6.02
C LEU A 136 -4.64 -18.17 4.81
N ALA A 137 -4.17 -17.81 3.62
CA ALA A 137 -4.41 -18.57 2.39
C ALA A 137 -3.14 -18.86 1.59
N CYS A 138 -1.95 -18.58 2.14
CA CYS A 138 -0.66 -18.75 1.44
C CYS A 138 -0.58 -17.99 0.11
N THR A 139 -1.24 -16.83 0.02
CA THR A 139 -1.19 -15.94 -1.15
C THR A 139 0.11 -15.13 -1.14
N PRO A 140 0.85 -15.03 -2.26
CA PRO A 140 2.08 -14.23 -2.33
C PRO A 140 1.81 -12.74 -2.08
N LEU A 141 2.72 -12.07 -1.37
CA LEU A 141 2.65 -10.62 -1.20
C LEU A 141 3.20 -9.88 -2.42
N ALA A 142 2.59 -8.74 -2.74
CA ALA A 142 3.05 -7.85 -3.80
C ALA A 142 4.42 -7.23 -3.46
N ARG A 143 5.14 -6.78 -4.51
CA ARG A 143 6.47 -6.18 -4.45
C ARG A 143 6.62 -5.03 -3.47
N SER A 144 5.56 -4.24 -3.28
CA SER A 144 5.51 -3.16 -2.30
C SER A 144 5.81 -3.62 -0.86
N HIS A 145 5.58 -4.90 -0.54
CA HIS A 145 5.82 -5.46 0.79
C HIS A 145 7.26 -5.88 1.06
N TYR A 146 8.14 -5.81 0.06
CA TYR A 146 9.56 -6.16 0.17
C TYR A 146 10.46 -4.95 0.46
N ASP A 147 9.92 -3.72 0.41
CA ASP A 147 10.69 -2.52 0.74
C ASP A 147 10.80 -2.32 2.27
N GLU A 148 11.92 -2.74 2.84
CA GLU A 148 12.21 -2.62 4.28
C GLU A 148 12.21 -1.18 4.81
N ARG A 149 12.26 -0.15 3.93
CA ARG A 149 12.15 1.26 4.34
C ARG A 149 10.72 1.66 4.66
N THR A 150 9.74 0.98 4.06
CA THR A 150 8.32 1.28 4.21
C THR A 150 7.59 0.20 5.01
N VAL A 151 7.97 -1.07 4.85
CA VAL A 151 7.30 -2.21 5.49
C VAL A 151 8.18 -2.83 6.56
N THR A 152 7.68 -2.84 7.79
CA THR A 152 8.30 -3.55 8.92
C THR A 152 7.52 -4.82 9.22
N MET A 153 8.15 -5.98 9.03
CA MET A 153 7.65 -7.27 9.51
C MET A 153 8.22 -7.57 10.89
N LEU A 154 7.37 -8.03 11.81
CA LEU A 154 7.73 -8.26 13.21
C LEU A 154 7.96 -9.75 13.48
N SER A 155 9.04 -10.05 14.19
CA SER A 155 9.33 -11.37 14.76
C SER A 155 10.07 -11.22 16.09
N GLY A 156 10.16 -12.30 16.88
CA GLY A 156 10.88 -12.35 18.15
C GLY A 156 10.57 -11.20 19.11
N ASP A 157 11.61 -10.54 19.62
CA ASP A 157 11.48 -9.42 20.57
C ASP A 157 10.68 -8.24 20.04
N ALA A 158 10.73 -7.98 18.72
CA ALA A 158 10.00 -6.86 18.12
C ALA A 158 8.49 -7.12 18.14
N LEU A 159 8.09 -8.36 17.87
CA LEU A 159 6.69 -8.81 18.01
C LEU A 159 6.23 -8.69 19.47
N GLN A 160 7.03 -9.20 20.41
CA GLN A 160 6.67 -9.16 21.83
C GLN A 160 6.49 -7.72 22.33
N LYS A 161 7.39 -6.81 21.95
CA LYS A 161 7.26 -5.38 22.28
C LYS A 161 5.99 -4.74 21.71
N ALA A 162 5.57 -5.14 20.50
CA ALA A 162 4.34 -4.64 19.90
C ALA A 162 3.10 -5.13 20.66
N LEU A 163 3.10 -6.39 21.10
CA LEU A 163 2.01 -7.00 21.87
C LEU A 163 1.91 -6.43 23.30
N ASP A 164 3.05 -6.18 23.95
CA ASP A 164 3.11 -5.62 25.31
C ASP A 164 2.81 -4.11 25.36
N SER A 165 2.74 -3.46 24.19
CA SER A 165 2.48 -2.02 24.10
C SER A 165 1.13 -1.67 24.71
N ARG A 166 1.16 -0.87 25.78
CA ARG A 166 -0.06 -0.26 26.34
C ARG A 166 -0.56 0.92 25.51
N ARG A 167 0.26 1.42 24.57
CA ARG A 167 -0.06 2.58 23.71
C ARG A 167 -1.02 2.15 22.61
N TYR A 168 -2.06 2.95 22.40
CA TYR A 168 -3.03 2.74 21.33
C TYR A 168 -2.47 3.20 19.96
N PRO A 169 -2.76 2.52 18.84
CA PRO A 169 -3.56 1.29 18.72
C PRO A 169 -2.88 0.05 19.31
N ARG A 170 -3.66 -0.77 20.02
CA ARG A 170 -3.20 -2.07 20.52
C ARG A 170 -3.38 -3.11 19.43
N PHE A 171 -2.29 -3.76 19.08
CA PHE A 171 -2.26 -4.74 18.00
C PHE A 171 -2.64 -6.12 18.50
N THR A 172 -3.59 -6.76 17.84
CA THR A 172 -4.01 -8.14 18.12
C THR A 172 -3.35 -9.09 17.13
N CYS A 173 -2.79 -10.19 17.64
CA CYS A 173 -2.16 -11.20 16.82
C CYS A 173 -3.21 -12.07 16.12
N VAL A 174 -3.07 -12.26 14.81
CA VAL A 174 -3.84 -13.25 14.07
C VAL A 174 -2.98 -14.49 13.88
N HIS A 175 -3.42 -15.63 14.40
CA HIS A 175 -2.66 -16.87 14.31
C HIS A 175 -3.11 -17.70 13.11
N PRO A 176 -2.17 -18.23 12.29
CA PRO A 176 -2.53 -19.14 11.22
C PRO A 176 -3.02 -20.48 11.80
N THR A 177 -3.99 -21.10 11.13
CA THR A 177 -4.56 -22.40 11.55
C THR A 177 -3.82 -23.59 10.96
N ALA A 178 -2.96 -23.35 9.97
CA ALA A 178 -2.14 -24.34 9.28
C ALA A 178 -0.72 -23.80 9.04
N GLY A 179 0.22 -24.70 8.74
CA GLY A 179 1.55 -24.35 8.27
C GLY A 179 1.54 -23.80 6.85
N PHE A 180 2.74 -23.51 6.31
CA PHE A 180 2.90 -23.11 4.92
C PHE A 180 2.48 -24.22 3.94
N ASP A 181 1.80 -23.86 2.85
CA ASP A 181 1.42 -24.78 1.77
C ASP A 181 2.42 -24.66 0.61
N ASP A 182 3.28 -25.67 0.44
CA ASP A 182 4.26 -25.76 -0.64
C ASP A 182 3.65 -25.67 -2.06
N ARG A 183 2.34 -25.97 -2.20
CA ARG A 183 1.64 -25.78 -3.47
C ARG A 183 1.61 -24.32 -3.91
N ALA A 184 1.71 -23.36 -2.98
CA ALA A 184 1.81 -21.94 -3.29
C ALA A 184 3.08 -21.62 -4.12
N LEU A 185 4.21 -22.27 -3.84
CA LEU A 185 5.43 -22.15 -4.65
C LEU A 185 5.23 -22.72 -6.06
N THR A 186 4.51 -23.84 -6.16
CA THR A 186 4.21 -24.45 -7.46
C THR A 186 3.26 -23.57 -8.30
N GLN A 187 2.28 -22.92 -7.67
CA GLN A 187 1.37 -22.00 -8.36
C GLN A 187 2.10 -20.77 -8.90
N LEU A 188 3.07 -20.23 -8.16
CA LEU A 188 3.89 -19.10 -8.61
C LEU A 188 4.68 -19.41 -9.89
N THR A 189 5.18 -20.64 -10.02
CA THR A 189 5.95 -21.07 -11.21
C THR A 189 5.05 -21.34 -12.41
N ARG A 190 3.85 -21.89 -12.18
CA ARG A 190 2.91 -22.34 -13.23
C ARG A 190 1.67 -21.45 -13.29
N GLY A 191 1.67 -20.47 -14.20
CA GLY A 191 0.45 -19.70 -14.51
C GLY A 191 0.53 -18.20 -14.22
N THR A 192 1.68 -17.71 -13.75
CA THR A 192 1.91 -16.28 -13.52
C THR A 192 2.43 -15.62 -14.80
N ASP A 193 1.63 -14.74 -15.40
CA ASP A 193 2.03 -13.95 -16.56
C ASP A 193 3.10 -12.88 -16.20
N GLY A 194 3.67 -12.20 -17.20
CA GLY A 194 4.74 -11.23 -16.97
C GLY A 194 4.33 -10.05 -16.08
N LYS A 195 3.09 -9.55 -16.18
CA LYS A 195 2.62 -8.40 -15.39
C LYS A 195 2.41 -8.80 -13.93
N GLU A 196 1.85 -9.97 -13.71
CA GLU A 196 1.63 -10.51 -12.38
C GLU A 196 2.96 -10.88 -11.71
N ARG A 197 3.94 -11.38 -12.47
CA ARG A 197 5.30 -11.61 -11.97
C ARG A 197 5.95 -10.32 -11.45
N ASP A 198 5.90 -9.25 -12.25
CA ASP A 198 6.45 -7.94 -11.84
C ASP A 198 5.76 -7.41 -10.57
N ARG A 199 4.43 -7.58 -10.48
CA ARG A 199 3.63 -7.19 -9.31
C ARG A 199 4.02 -7.98 -8.06
N LEU A 200 4.35 -9.26 -8.19
CA LEU A 200 4.70 -10.17 -7.09
C LEU A 200 6.20 -10.22 -6.75
N ASN A 201 7.01 -9.31 -7.31
CA ASN A 201 8.46 -9.31 -7.14
C ASN A 201 9.14 -10.59 -7.62
N LEU A 202 8.61 -11.19 -8.70
CA LEU A 202 9.12 -12.40 -9.30
C LEU A 202 9.96 -12.07 -10.53
N PRO A 203 10.96 -12.92 -10.84
CA PRO A 203 11.71 -12.80 -12.08
C PRO A 203 10.88 -13.28 -13.28
N ALA A 204 11.39 -13.03 -14.49
CA ALA A 204 10.71 -13.37 -15.75
C ALA A 204 10.42 -14.87 -15.88
N ALA A 205 11.32 -15.73 -15.39
CA ALA A 205 11.03 -17.15 -15.14
C ALA A 205 11.67 -17.62 -13.84
N LEU A 206 11.04 -18.61 -13.23
CA LEU A 206 11.44 -19.20 -11.97
C LEU A 206 11.21 -20.72 -12.10
N ASP A 207 12.28 -21.47 -12.20
CA ASP A 207 12.31 -22.91 -12.48
C ASP A 207 13.03 -23.66 -11.35
N ASP A 208 12.82 -24.97 -11.23
CA ASP A 208 13.46 -25.85 -10.23
C ASP A 208 13.37 -25.33 -8.78
N VAL A 209 12.24 -24.71 -8.42
CA VAL A 209 12.04 -24.09 -7.10
C VAL A 209 12.04 -25.14 -5.99
N GLN A 210 12.85 -24.89 -4.97
CA GLN A 210 12.95 -25.71 -3.76
C GLN A 210 12.96 -24.80 -2.53
N SER A 211 12.17 -25.14 -1.50
CA SER A 211 12.28 -24.49 -0.18
C SER A 211 13.58 -24.95 0.50
N LEU A 212 14.32 -24.03 1.12
CA LEU A 212 15.66 -24.27 1.67
C LEU A 212 15.73 -24.46 3.19
N GLY A 213 14.63 -24.31 3.91
CA GLY A 213 14.65 -24.39 5.37
C GLY A 213 13.27 -24.25 5.98
N ALA A 214 13.24 -24.16 7.32
CA ALA A 214 12.01 -23.94 8.07
C ALA A 214 11.42 -22.58 7.71
N GLU A 215 10.14 -22.57 7.35
CA GLU A 215 9.40 -21.36 7.03
C GLU A 215 9.33 -20.47 8.29
N GLU A 216 9.69 -19.21 8.15
CA GLU A 216 9.67 -18.28 9.27
C GLU A 216 8.32 -17.58 9.33
N LEU A 217 7.62 -17.74 10.46
CA LEU A 217 6.42 -16.96 10.73
C LEU A 217 6.81 -15.57 11.23
N VAL A 218 6.47 -14.55 10.44
CA VAL A 218 6.59 -13.14 10.80
C VAL A 218 5.22 -12.48 10.77
N PHE A 219 5.10 -11.26 11.29
CA PHE A 219 3.82 -10.57 11.40
C PHE A 219 3.84 -9.19 10.77
N LEU A 220 2.84 -8.89 9.96
CA LEU A 220 2.64 -7.61 9.28
C LEU A 220 1.60 -6.77 10.03
N PRO A 221 1.98 -5.62 10.62
CA PRO A 221 1.04 -4.63 11.14
C PRO A 221 0.11 -4.10 10.05
N VAL A 222 -1.19 -4.14 10.31
CA VAL A 222 -2.24 -3.56 9.47
C VAL A 222 -3.35 -2.93 10.29
N HIS A 223 -4.06 -1.98 9.68
CA HIS A 223 -5.38 -1.57 10.17
C HIS A 223 -6.47 -2.20 9.31
N VAL A 224 -7.48 -2.78 9.95
CA VAL A 224 -8.64 -3.36 9.27
C VAL A 224 -9.88 -2.58 9.65
N VAL A 225 -10.51 -1.98 8.65
CA VAL A 225 -11.78 -1.27 8.81
C VAL A 225 -12.90 -2.17 8.32
N ARG A 226 -13.82 -2.53 9.21
CA ARG A 226 -15.07 -3.17 8.84
C ARG A 226 -16.19 -2.16 8.83
N GLY A 227 -17.18 -2.40 7.99
CA GLY A 227 -18.32 -1.52 7.88
C GLY A 227 -19.43 -2.07 7.01
N VAL A 228 -20.37 -1.19 6.70
CA VAL A 228 -21.51 -1.48 5.82
C VAL A 228 -21.36 -0.66 4.55
N ARG A 229 -21.39 -1.31 3.40
CA ARG A 229 -21.37 -0.66 2.08
C ARG A 229 -22.71 0.04 1.82
N ALA A 230 -22.75 0.93 0.84
CA ALA A 230 -23.97 1.66 0.47
C ALA A 230 -25.18 0.74 0.13
N ASN A 231 -24.92 -0.48 -0.35
CA ASN A 231 -25.93 -1.50 -0.65
C ASN A 231 -26.39 -2.30 0.60
N GLY A 232 -25.97 -1.92 1.80
CA GLY A 232 -26.33 -2.59 3.05
C GLY A 232 -25.52 -3.87 3.34
N ARG A 233 -24.63 -4.30 2.45
CA ARG A 233 -23.81 -5.50 2.69
C ARG A 233 -22.61 -5.16 3.58
N PRO A 234 -22.16 -6.11 4.42
CA PRO A 234 -20.89 -5.95 5.12
C PRO A 234 -19.74 -5.81 4.11
N GLY A 235 -18.71 -5.09 4.52
CA GLY A 235 -17.47 -4.95 3.77
C GLY A 235 -16.28 -4.72 4.71
N LEU A 236 -15.09 -4.95 4.17
CA LEU A 236 -13.84 -4.83 4.89
C LEU A 236 -12.81 -4.14 3.98
N LEU A 237 -11.91 -3.37 4.59
CA LEU A 237 -10.77 -2.72 3.94
C LEU A 237 -9.53 -2.89 4.82
N VAL A 238 -8.43 -3.34 4.24
CA VAL A 238 -7.15 -3.50 4.94
C VAL A 238 -6.20 -2.40 4.51
N TYR A 239 -5.55 -1.74 5.47
CA TYR A 239 -4.56 -0.71 5.23
C TYR A 239 -3.22 -1.17 5.80
N GLY A 240 -2.25 -1.37 4.91
CA GLY A 240 -0.88 -1.76 5.26
C GLY A 240 0.05 -0.57 5.45
N GLN A 241 1.35 -0.84 5.52
CA GLN A 241 2.39 0.21 5.64
C GLN A 241 2.82 0.79 4.29
N THR A 242 2.39 0.18 3.18
CA THR A 242 2.75 0.53 1.80
C THR A 242 2.13 1.85 1.32
N GLY A 243 1.05 2.31 1.95
CA GLY A 243 0.38 3.56 1.58
C GLY A 243 -0.84 3.87 2.45
N VAL A 244 -1.45 5.03 2.21
CA VAL A 244 -2.67 5.48 2.92
C VAL A 244 -3.97 4.96 2.30
N GLU A 245 -3.86 4.23 1.20
CA GLU A 245 -4.98 3.59 0.52
C GLU A 245 -5.14 2.14 1.01
N PRO A 246 -6.34 1.56 0.88
CA PRO A 246 -6.54 0.15 1.16
C PRO A 246 -5.64 -0.69 0.24
N ASP A 247 -4.98 -1.68 0.83
CA ASP A 247 -4.24 -2.69 0.12
C ASP A 247 -5.24 -3.69 -0.49
N PRO A 248 -5.38 -3.76 -1.84
CA PRO A 248 -6.39 -4.59 -2.46
C PRO A 248 -6.13 -6.09 -2.28
N ASP A 249 -4.85 -6.51 -2.26
CA ASP A 249 -4.46 -7.91 -2.15
C ASP A 249 -4.73 -8.43 -0.74
N LEU A 250 -4.31 -7.67 0.28
CA LEU A 250 -4.61 -8.01 1.68
C LEU A 250 -6.11 -7.89 1.99
N THR A 251 -6.81 -6.94 1.37
CA THR A 251 -8.27 -6.83 1.51
C THR A 251 -8.95 -8.08 0.97
N ALA A 252 -8.62 -8.54 -0.23
CA ALA A 252 -9.20 -9.74 -0.84
C ALA A 252 -8.89 -11.02 -0.04
N VAL A 253 -7.71 -11.11 0.58
CA VAL A 253 -7.36 -12.19 1.50
C VAL A 253 -8.24 -12.14 2.74
N CYS A 254 -8.37 -10.98 3.38
CA CYS A 254 -9.12 -10.84 4.62
C CYS A 254 -10.63 -11.02 4.42
N GLU A 255 -11.18 -10.61 3.27
CA GLU A 255 -12.57 -10.91 2.88
C GLU A 255 -12.82 -12.42 2.71
N ARG A 256 -11.83 -13.19 2.22
CA ARG A 256 -11.94 -14.66 2.15
C ARG A 256 -11.79 -15.34 3.52
N ALA A 257 -11.04 -14.72 4.43
CA ALA A 257 -10.79 -15.19 5.78
C ALA A 257 -11.79 -14.63 6.83
N GLU A 258 -13.01 -14.28 6.42
CA GLU A 258 -14.02 -13.65 7.30
C GLU A 258 -14.29 -14.38 8.62
N HIS A 259 -14.13 -15.71 8.65
CA HIS A 259 -14.29 -16.52 9.86
C HIS A 259 -13.28 -16.16 10.96
N VAL A 260 -12.05 -15.78 10.60
CA VAL A 260 -11.01 -15.33 11.55
C VAL A 260 -11.45 -14.03 12.22
N PHE A 261 -12.02 -13.11 11.44
CA PHE A 261 -12.54 -11.84 11.94
C PHE A 261 -13.82 -12.02 12.76
N ALA A 262 -14.64 -13.03 12.45
CA ALA A 262 -15.81 -13.36 13.26
C ALA A 262 -15.42 -13.87 14.66
N VAL A 263 -14.29 -14.56 14.81
CA VAL A 263 -13.75 -14.98 16.11
C VAL A 263 -13.24 -13.77 16.90
N ILE A 264 -12.41 -12.93 16.28
CA ILE A 264 -11.93 -11.68 16.90
C ILE A 264 -13.12 -10.82 17.34
N GLU A 265 -14.13 -10.70 16.49
CA GLU A 265 -15.35 -9.99 16.83
C GLU A 265 -16.15 -10.65 17.93
N ASN A 266 -16.20 -11.98 18.04
CA ASN A 266 -16.94 -12.62 19.13
C ASN A 266 -16.25 -12.39 20.47
N GLU A 267 -14.92 -12.44 20.51
CA GLU A 267 -14.13 -12.07 21.68
C GLU A 267 -14.34 -10.59 22.06
N GLU A 268 -14.42 -9.70 21.07
CA GLU A 268 -14.71 -8.28 21.27
C GLU A 268 -16.21 -8.00 21.56
N ARG A 269 -17.15 -8.80 21.05
CA ARG A 269 -18.61 -8.66 21.28
C ARG A 269 -18.97 -8.91 22.74
N GLU A 270 -18.25 -9.77 23.44
CA GLU A 270 -18.36 -9.89 24.90
C GLU A 270 -17.94 -8.61 25.63
N ALA A 271 -17.02 -7.82 25.05
CA ALA A 271 -16.70 -6.47 25.52
C ALA A 271 -17.74 -5.40 25.07
N GLU A 272 -18.46 -5.63 23.96
CA GLU A 272 -19.43 -4.69 23.36
C GLU A 272 -20.88 -4.80 23.82
N ARG A 273 -21.30 -5.89 24.49
CA ARG A 273 -22.56 -5.90 25.28
C ARG A 273 -22.67 -4.71 26.24
N ARG A 274 -21.58 -3.96 26.39
CA ARG A 274 -21.27 -2.96 27.37
C ARG A 274 -21.21 -1.53 26.76
N GLU A 275 -21.75 -1.24 25.57
CA GLU A 275 -21.82 0.13 25.02
C GLU A 275 -20.47 0.87 24.91
N ALA A 276 -19.41 0.16 24.50
CA ALA A 276 -18.04 0.67 24.53
C ALA A 276 -17.85 1.97 23.71
N GLY A 277 -18.47 2.08 22.53
CA GLY A 277 -18.43 3.31 21.73
C GLY A 277 -19.14 4.50 22.39
N ARG A 278 -20.25 4.25 23.09
CA ARG A 278 -20.95 5.29 23.87
C ARG A 278 -20.06 5.78 25.01
N ARG A 279 -19.52 4.85 25.81
CA ARG A 279 -18.62 5.17 26.93
C ARG A 279 -17.35 5.87 26.47
N ALA A 280 -16.75 5.44 25.36
CA ALA A 280 -15.59 6.12 24.78
C ALA A 280 -15.89 7.58 24.39
N ALA A 281 -17.08 7.83 23.83
CA ALA A 281 -17.52 9.19 23.50
C ALA A 281 -17.87 10.02 24.75
N GLU A 282 -18.51 9.43 25.76
CA GLU A 282 -18.83 10.06 27.05
C GLU A 282 -17.55 10.44 27.82
N ASP A 283 -16.60 9.50 27.95
CA ASP A 283 -15.30 9.74 28.59
C ASP A 283 -14.51 10.84 27.87
N TRP A 284 -14.56 10.84 26.53
CA TRP A 284 -13.93 11.89 25.74
C TRP A 284 -14.59 13.24 25.98
N LEU A 285 -15.93 13.31 25.94
CA LEU A 285 -16.70 14.51 26.23
C LEU A 285 -16.38 15.08 27.62
N GLU A 286 -16.35 14.22 28.65
CA GLU A 286 -16.00 14.61 30.01
C GLU A 286 -14.59 15.21 30.06
N LYS A 287 -13.61 14.56 29.43
CA LYS A 287 -12.23 15.08 29.34
C LYS A 287 -12.11 16.39 28.58
N GLN A 288 -13.02 16.68 27.65
CA GLN A 288 -13.08 17.97 26.95
C GLN A 288 -13.89 19.03 27.72
N GLY A 289 -14.43 18.72 28.90
CA GLY A 289 -15.32 19.64 29.63
C GLY A 289 -16.71 19.79 29.00
N LEU A 290 -17.10 18.87 28.12
CA LEU A 290 -18.33 18.88 27.32
C LEU A 290 -19.34 17.82 27.80
N GLY A 291 -19.27 17.39 29.06
CA GLY A 291 -20.10 16.33 29.63
C GLY A 291 -21.62 16.59 29.63
N ALA A 292 -22.07 17.82 29.31
CA ALA A 292 -23.47 18.14 29.09
C ALA A 292 -24.02 17.59 27.75
N HIS A 293 -23.13 17.30 26.80
CA HIS A 293 -23.50 16.69 25.53
C HIS A 293 -23.62 15.17 25.67
N ARG A 294 -24.35 14.55 24.73
CA ARG A 294 -24.54 13.10 24.70
C ARG A 294 -24.21 12.57 23.31
N PRO A 295 -23.51 11.43 23.22
CA PRO A 295 -23.36 10.75 21.95
C PRO A 295 -24.73 10.23 21.47
N SER A 296 -24.95 10.32 20.17
CA SER A 296 -26.09 9.72 19.49
C SER A 296 -25.60 8.57 18.61
N ARG A 297 -26.45 7.58 18.37
CA ARG A 297 -26.13 6.48 17.46
C ARG A 297 -26.80 6.73 16.12
N GLY A 298 -26.00 6.80 15.06
CA GLY A 298 -26.48 6.96 13.70
C GLY A 298 -27.20 5.71 13.19
N PRO A 299 -27.94 5.83 12.06
CA PRO A 299 -28.63 4.71 11.42
C PRO A 299 -27.68 3.63 10.88
N ASP A 300 -26.41 3.97 10.69
CA ASP A 300 -25.31 3.06 10.34
C ASP A 300 -24.69 2.36 11.56
N GLY A 301 -25.19 2.65 12.77
CA GLY A 301 -24.74 2.06 14.02
C GLY A 301 -23.52 2.75 14.64
N THR A 302 -22.97 3.77 13.98
CA THR A 302 -21.79 4.52 14.45
C THR A 302 -22.20 5.59 15.45
N TYR A 303 -21.42 5.75 16.52
CA TYR A 303 -21.65 6.84 17.47
C TYR A 303 -21.14 8.16 16.90
N SER A 304 -21.94 9.21 17.06
CA SER A 304 -21.58 10.57 16.70
C SER A 304 -21.84 11.50 17.89
N VAL A 305 -20.97 12.48 18.04
CA VAL A 305 -21.07 13.54 19.03
C VAL A 305 -21.32 14.83 18.27
N GLU A 306 -22.54 15.34 18.37
CA GLU A 306 -22.92 16.63 17.79
C GLU A 306 -22.64 17.75 18.79
N LEU A 307 -21.78 18.69 18.40
CA LEU A 307 -21.35 19.81 19.23
C LEU A 307 -21.77 21.15 18.60
N PRO A 308 -22.17 22.14 19.43
CA PRO A 308 -22.46 23.48 18.95
C PRO A 308 -21.18 24.17 18.47
N ALA A 309 -21.33 25.21 17.64
CA ALA A 309 -20.18 25.93 17.09
C ALA A 309 -19.29 26.56 18.18
N SER A 310 -19.86 26.92 19.33
CA SER A 310 -19.14 27.47 20.48
C SER A 310 -18.21 26.47 21.18
N ALA A 311 -18.37 25.17 20.94
CA ALA A 311 -17.50 24.14 21.52
C ALA A 311 -16.14 24.02 20.77
N PHE A 312 -15.98 24.72 19.66
CA PHE A 312 -14.79 24.67 18.81
C PHE A 312 -14.02 25.98 18.84
N GLY A 313 -12.69 25.91 18.94
CA GLY A 313 -11.81 27.07 19.01
C GLY A 313 -10.53 26.78 19.82
N ASP A 314 -9.84 27.84 20.21
CA ASP A 314 -8.56 27.76 20.92
C ASP A 314 -8.69 27.12 22.31
N ASP A 315 -9.77 27.44 23.02
CA ASP A 315 -10.07 26.93 24.37
C ASP A 315 -10.96 25.67 24.36
N GLY A 316 -11.20 25.08 23.19
CA GLY A 316 -12.14 23.97 23.01
C GLY A 316 -11.65 22.87 22.07
N VAL A 317 -12.59 22.21 21.41
CA VAL A 317 -12.26 21.18 20.42
C VAL A 317 -11.66 21.85 19.19
N ARG A 318 -10.51 21.34 18.72
CA ARG A 318 -9.85 21.88 17.53
C ARG A 318 -10.77 21.84 16.32
N LEU A 319 -10.76 22.89 15.49
CA LEU A 319 -11.56 22.96 14.26
C LEU A 319 -11.23 21.81 13.29
N THR A 320 -9.98 21.37 13.25
CA THR A 320 -9.58 20.17 12.50
C THR A 320 -10.33 18.90 12.89
N LYS A 321 -11.04 18.84 14.03
CA LYS A 321 -11.84 17.69 14.44
C LYS A 321 -13.27 17.67 13.88
N VAL A 322 -13.78 18.79 13.38
CA VAL A 322 -15.14 18.88 12.81
C VAL A 322 -15.29 17.93 11.61
N GLY A 323 -16.20 16.96 11.67
CA GLY A 323 -16.39 15.97 10.60
C GLY A 323 -15.31 14.90 10.51
N SER A 324 -14.42 14.79 11.50
CA SER A 324 -13.46 13.65 11.59
C SER A 324 -13.95 12.59 12.57
N TYR A 325 -13.37 11.41 12.43
CA TYR A 325 -13.43 10.40 13.47
C TYR A 325 -12.45 10.72 14.60
N THR A 326 -12.81 10.32 15.81
CA THR A 326 -11.90 10.27 16.96
C THR A 326 -11.84 8.84 17.44
N VAL A 327 -10.61 8.34 17.56
CA VAL A 327 -10.37 7.01 18.11
C VAL A 327 -9.97 7.14 19.57
N TYR A 328 -10.64 6.40 20.44
CA TYR A 328 -10.48 6.50 21.88
C TYR A 328 -10.66 5.12 22.53
N GLY A 329 -9.59 4.62 23.16
CA GLY A 329 -9.54 3.21 23.55
C GLY A 329 -9.67 2.31 22.32
N SER A 330 -10.38 1.19 22.44
CA SER A 330 -10.66 0.26 21.32
C SER A 330 -11.85 0.67 20.44
N SER A 331 -12.39 1.88 20.60
CA SER A 331 -13.58 2.34 19.89
C SER A 331 -13.34 3.66 19.17
N PHE A 332 -14.27 4.03 18.30
CA PHE A 332 -14.26 5.33 17.63
C PHE A 332 -15.66 5.91 17.56
N PHE A 333 -15.72 7.22 17.38
CA PHE A 333 -16.95 7.97 17.15
C PHE A 333 -16.68 9.15 16.22
N HIS A 334 -17.72 9.66 15.58
CA HIS A 334 -17.65 10.83 14.70
C HIS A 334 -17.87 12.11 15.50
N VAL A 335 -17.11 13.17 15.23
CA VAL A 335 -17.33 14.48 15.84
C VAL A 335 -17.97 15.38 14.79
N TRP A 336 -19.15 15.93 15.10
CA TRP A 336 -19.92 16.71 14.13
C TRP A 336 -20.33 18.07 14.66
N CYS A 337 -20.52 19.02 13.74
CA CYS A 337 -21.13 20.30 14.02
C CYS A 337 -22.13 20.64 12.91
N PRO A 338 -23.39 21.01 13.23
CA PRO A 338 -24.38 21.35 12.22
C PRO A 338 -24.11 22.71 11.54
N SER A 339 -23.27 23.58 12.13
CA SER A 339 -22.98 24.91 11.60
C SER A 339 -22.14 24.83 10.32
N GLU A 340 -22.75 25.14 9.18
CA GLU A 340 -22.06 25.17 7.89
C GLU A 340 -20.88 26.17 7.87
N ASN A 341 -21.04 27.33 8.51
CA ASN A 341 -19.97 28.33 8.62
C ASN A 341 -18.75 27.78 9.38
N LEU A 342 -18.97 27.02 10.45
CA LEU A 342 -17.88 26.37 11.17
C LEU A 342 -17.22 25.30 10.31
N ARG A 343 -18.01 24.50 9.57
CA ARG A 343 -17.49 23.50 8.63
C ARG A 343 -16.64 24.14 7.53
N LYS A 344 -17.05 25.29 6.98
CA LYS A 344 -16.23 26.06 6.01
C LYS A 344 -14.90 26.54 6.62
N ARG A 345 -14.91 26.99 7.88
CA ARG A 345 -13.66 27.34 8.61
C ARG A 345 -12.76 26.12 8.83
N ALA A 346 -13.35 24.98 9.21
CA ALA A 346 -12.63 23.73 9.37
C ALA A 346 -12.01 23.22 8.06
N LEU A 347 -12.70 23.41 6.92
CA LEU A 347 -12.16 23.12 5.59
C LEU A 347 -10.88 23.91 5.33
N LEU A 348 -10.90 25.22 5.55
CA LEU A 348 -9.74 26.09 5.36
C LEU A 348 -8.57 25.69 6.27
N GLU A 349 -8.83 25.39 7.54
CA GLU A 349 -7.78 24.98 8.49
C GLU A 349 -7.14 23.64 8.12
N ARG A 350 -7.95 22.65 7.72
CA ARG A 350 -7.43 21.36 7.26
C ARG A 350 -6.65 21.48 5.96
N LEU A 351 -7.08 22.37 5.07
CA LEU A 351 -6.40 22.63 3.82
C LEU A 351 -5.03 23.29 4.09
N ASP A 352 -4.99 24.28 4.97
CA ASP A 352 -3.76 24.96 5.42
C ASP A 352 -2.71 23.94 5.90
N LEU A 353 -3.10 23.05 6.82
CA LEU A 353 -2.20 22.02 7.34
C LEU A 353 -1.71 21.03 6.28
N ARG A 354 -2.58 20.61 5.34
CA ARG A 354 -2.19 19.65 4.30
C ARG A 354 -1.31 20.28 3.24
N LEU A 355 -1.63 21.49 2.81
CA LEU A 355 -0.89 22.20 1.78
C LEU A 355 0.46 22.72 2.30
N ALA A 356 0.54 23.12 3.57
CA ALA A 356 1.81 23.48 4.21
C ALA A 356 2.76 22.30 4.37
N ALA A 357 2.23 21.08 4.60
CA ALA A 357 3.05 19.87 4.70
C ALA A 357 3.58 19.36 3.34
N ALA A 358 2.94 19.76 2.23
CA ALA A 358 3.32 19.32 0.88
C ALA A 358 4.45 20.19 0.31
N ARG A 359 5.62 19.59 0.06
CA ARG A 359 6.78 20.29 -0.53
C ARG A 359 6.51 20.79 -1.95
N ARG A 360 5.74 20.04 -2.74
CA ARG A 360 5.25 20.39 -4.08
C ARG A 360 3.88 19.75 -4.25
N ILE A 361 2.90 20.54 -4.66
CA ILE A 361 1.56 20.07 -5.00
C ILE A 361 1.13 20.82 -6.26
N ASP A 362 0.62 20.08 -7.24
CA ASP A 362 0.04 20.67 -8.44
C ASP A 362 -1.44 20.99 -8.23
N ARG A 363 -2.06 21.63 -9.23
CA ARG A 363 -3.45 22.04 -9.17
C ARG A 363 -4.41 20.84 -9.04
N ALA A 364 -4.20 19.78 -9.81
CA ALA A 364 -5.09 18.62 -9.82
C ALA A 364 -5.07 17.87 -8.48
N ALA A 365 -3.89 17.72 -7.87
CA ALA A 365 -3.71 17.15 -6.55
C ALA A 365 -4.38 18.03 -5.48
N ALA A 366 -4.26 19.36 -5.57
CA ALA A 366 -4.93 20.28 -4.65
C ALA A 366 -6.45 20.19 -4.76
N GLU A 367 -7.01 20.20 -5.97
CA GLU A 367 -8.45 20.03 -6.23
C GLU A 367 -8.97 18.68 -5.67
N THR A 368 -8.19 17.60 -5.83
CA THR A 368 -8.51 16.29 -5.24
C THR A 368 -8.57 16.35 -3.71
N VAL A 369 -7.62 17.02 -3.07
CA VAL A 369 -7.60 17.20 -1.60
C VAL A 369 -8.81 18.03 -1.14
N VAL A 370 -9.14 19.10 -1.86
CA VAL A 370 -10.31 19.96 -1.59
C VAL A 370 -11.60 19.17 -1.69
N ALA A 371 -11.81 18.45 -2.78
CA ALA A 371 -13.01 17.64 -2.98
C ALA A 371 -13.19 16.61 -1.85
N ARG A 372 -12.11 15.93 -1.45
CA ARG A 372 -12.12 14.99 -0.33
C ARG A 372 -12.51 15.66 0.99
N LEU A 373 -11.90 16.79 1.33
CA LEU A 373 -12.18 17.51 2.58
C LEU A 373 -13.61 18.09 2.60
N ALA A 374 -14.09 18.63 1.48
CA ALA A 374 -15.44 19.15 1.36
C ALA A 374 -16.48 18.04 1.55
N ARG A 375 -16.27 16.86 0.94
CA ARG A 375 -17.12 15.67 1.17
C ARG A 375 -17.13 15.24 2.63
N GLN A 376 -15.97 15.18 3.31
CA GLN A 376 -15.90 14.88 4.76
C GLN A 376 -16.70 15.86 5.63
N LEU A 377 -16.86 17.10 5.17
CA LEU A 377 -17.53 18.18 5.88
C LEU A 377 -18.97 18.41 5.40
N HIS A 378 -19.49 17.59 4.47
CA HIS A 378 -20.79 17.76 3.83
C HIS A 378 -20.98 19.20 3.29
N LEU A 379 -19.96 19.69 2.57
CA LEU A 379 -19.97 20.98 1.88
C LEU A 379 -20.01 20.75 0.37
N GLU A 380 -20.64 21.66 -0.36
CA GLU A 380 -20.42 21.78 -1.80
C GLU A 380 -18.93 21.99 -2.06
N VAL A 381 -18.39 21.33 -3.08
CA VAL A 381 -16.95 21.40 -3.41
C VAL A 381 -16.65 22.80 -3.93
N PRO A 382 -15.90 23.63 -3.18
CA PRO A 382 -15.57 24.97 -3.64
C PRO A 382 -14.43 24.90 -4.65
N ASP A 383 -14.41 25.84 -5.59
CA ASP A 383 -13.23 26.02 -6.44
C ASP A 383 -12.07 26.66 -5.65
N LEU A 384 -10.85 26.59 -6.22
CA LEU A 384 -9.66 27.13 -5.57
C LEU A 384 -9.72 28.66 -5.36
N TRP A 385 -10.46 29.38 -6.18
CA TRP A 385 -10.61 30.84 -6.07
C TRP A 385 -11.53 31.24 -4.91
N GLN A 386 -12.63 30.52 -4.72
CA GLN A 386 -13.53 30.65 -3.57
C GLN A 386 -12.77 30.36 -2.26
N LEU A 387 -11.94 29.32 -2.25
CA LEU A 387 -11.07 29.00 -1.11
C LEU A 387 -10.04 30.09 -0.84
N ARG A 388 -9.43 30.67 -1.89
CA ARG A 388 -8.49 31.78 -1.76
C ARG A 388 -9.14 32.97 -1.07
N LYS A 389 -10.31 33.39 -1.56
CA LYS A 389 -11.11 34.46 -0.94
C LYS A 389 -11.50 34.15 0.50
N GLY A 390 -11.83 32.88 0.79
CA GLY A 390 -12.10 32.43 2.15
C GLY A 390 -10.88 32.54 3.06
N ALA A 391 -9.70 32.16 2.57
CA ALA A 391 -8.44 32.25 3.30
C ALA A 391 -8.07 33.72 3.58
N GLU A 392 -8.19 34.62 2.60
CA GLU A 392 -7.98 36.06 2.77
C GLU A 392 -8.90 36.64 3.86
N LYS A 393 -10.21 36.35 3.79
CA LYS A 393 -11.19 36.84 4.78
C LYS A 393 -10.95 36.32 6.20
N THR A 394 -10.26 35.19 6.35
CA THR A 394 -9.98 34.56 7.65
C THR A 394 -8.56 34.79 8.14
N GLY A 395 -7.77 35.63 7.46
CA GLY A 395 -6.41 35.98 7.85
C GLY A 395 -5.38 34.88 7.60
N ARG A 396 -5.67 33.90 6.73
CA ARG A 396 -4.76 32.80 6.38
C ARG A 396 -3.93 33.15 5.15
N GLU A 397 -3.04 34.13 5.29
CA GLU A 397 -2.27 34.69 4.18
C GLU A 397 -1.40 33.65 3.45
N ALA A 398 -0.75 32.75 4.18
CA ALA A 398 0.09 31.69 3.60
C ALA A 398 -0.72 30.73 2.71
N LEU A 399 -1.90 30.31 3.18
CA LEU A 399 -2.82 29.48 2.40
C LEU A 399 -3.33 30.23 1.17
N ALA A 400 -3.72 31.51 1.31
CA ALA A 400 -4.18 32.33 0.20
C ALA A 400 -3.11 32.44 -0.90
N ALA A 401 -1.86 32.73 -0.53
CA ALA A 401 -0.74 32.78 -1.47
C ALA A 401 -0.47 31.43 -2.15
N GLN A 402 -0.61 30.32 -1.43
CA GLN A 402 -0.46 29.00 -2.01
C GLN A 402 -1.57 28.67 -3.02
N LEU A 403 -2.82 28.99 -2.70
CA LEU A 403 -3.97 28.83 -3.62
C LEU A 403 -3.87 29.76 -4.83
N GLU A 404 -3.31 30.95 -4.68
CA GLU A 404 -3.04 31.85 -5.80
C GLU A 404 -2.06 31.21 -6.79
N ARG A 405 -0.96 30.62 -6.31
CA ARG A 405 0.01 29.95 -7.19
C ARG A 405 -0.63 28.82 -8.00
N LEU A 406 -1.55 28.07 -7.39
CA LEU A 406 -2.27 26.96 -8.03
C LEU A 406 -3.34 27.40 -9.04
N THR A 407 -3.73 28.68 -9.02
CA THR A 407 -4.76 29.24 -9.92
C THR A 407 -4.17 30.03 -11.08
N ARG A 408 -2.86 30.32 -11.08
CA ARG A 408 -2.18 30.92 -12.23
C ARG A 408 -2.01 29.87 -13.33
N PRO A 409 -2.28 30.20 -14.60
CA PRO A 409 -1.92 29.33 -15.71
C PRO A 409 -0.40 29.12 -15.71
N GLU A 410 0.05 27.87 -15.85
CA GLU A 410 1.47 27.59 -16.09
C GLU A 410 1.88 28.28 -17.41
N PRO A 411 3.04 28.96 -17.45
CA PRO A 411 3.52 29.64 -18.66
C PRO A 411 3.91 28.68 -19.78
#